data_AF-A0A2R6HN03-F1
#
_entry.id   AF-A0A2R6HN03-F1
#
_cell.length_a   1.000
_cell.length_b   1.000
_cell.length_c   1.000
_cell.angle_alpha   90.00
_cell.angle_beta   90.00
_cell.angle_gamma   90.00
#
_symmetry.space_group_name_H-M   'P 1'
#
loop_
_entity.id
_entity.type
_entity.pdbx_description
1 polymer ?
#
loop_
_entity_poly.entity_id
_entity_poly.type
_entity_poly.pdbx_seq_one_letter_code
_entity_poly.pdbx_strand_id
1 'polypeptide(L)'
;MTWSVIANEHVKRVFVTELRAHGFDVEWVNTGYESGTSDSDHLQQSVETGAILLTNDSDFVRRHDGYEHAGIVLYDDRNVSVMEFVRAFKRVERFVPTNELVGNVVWLDSWVE
;
A
#
# COMPACT_ATOMS: atom_id res chain seq x y z
N MET A 1 -15.41 6.97 4.86
CA MET A 1 -14.55 7.54 3.81
C MET A 1 -13.57 6.44 3.47
N THR A 2 -13.42 6.10 2.19
CA THR A 2 -12.44 5.10 1.73
C THR A 2 -11.04 5.67 1.88
N TRP A 3 -10.05 4.80 2.05
CA TRP A 3 -8.65 5.24 2.14
C TRP A 3 -8.17 5.92 0.85
N SER A 4 -7.31 6.93 1.03
CA SER A 4 -6.38 7.37 -0.01
C SER A 4 -5.13 6.50 0.07
N VAL A 5 -4.63 6.06 -1.09
CA VAL A 5 -3.59 5.04 -1.23
C VAL A 5 -2.55 5.51 -2.23
N ILE A 6 -1.28 5.40 -1.86
CA ILE A 6 -0.15 5.54 -2.78
C ILE A 6 0.35 4.13 -3.09
N ALA A 7 0.23 3.71 -4.35
CA ALA A 7 0.83 2.47 -4.83
C ALA A 7 2.19 2.79 -5.46
N ASN A 8 3.26 2.13 -5.00
CA ASN A 8 4.57 2.31 -5.62
C ASN A 8 4.69 1.56 -6.97
N GLU A 9 5.84 1.67 -7.62
CA GLU A 9 6.11 1.12 -8.94
C GLU A 9 6.08 -0.42 -8.99
N HIS A 10 6.28 -1.08 -7.85
CA HIS A 10 6.30 -2.53 -7.75
C HIS A 10 4.88 -3.13 -7.68
N VAL A 11 3.86 -2.31 -7.38
CA VAL A 11 2.47 -2.75 -7.36
C VAL A 11 1.98 -3.10 -8.76
N LYS A 12 1.45 -4.31 -8.94
CA LYS A 12 0.85 -4.73 -10.22
C LYS A 12 -0.31 -3.82 -10.59
N ARG A 13 -0.30 -3.34 -11.84
CA ARG A 13 -1.36 -2.47 -12.41
C ARG A 13 -2.77 -3.01 -12.24
N VAL A 14 -2.96 -4.34 -12.26
CA VAL A 14 -4.27 -4.96 -12.08
C VAL A 14 -4.84 -4.66 -10.69
N PHE A 15 -4.04 -4.67 -9.63
CA PHE A 15 -4.51 -4.36 -8.28
C PHE A 15 -4.88 -2.89 -8.14
N VAL A 16 -4.10 -1.98 -8.71
CA VAL A 16 -4.44 -0.54 -8.78
C VAL A 16 -5.77 -0.32 -9.47
N THR A 17 -5.97 -0.99 -10.62
CA THR A 17 -7.19 -0.86 -11.43
C THR A 17 -8.42 -1.32 -10.63
N GLU A 18 -8.30 -2.43 -9.91
CA GLU A 18 -9.39 -3.05 -9.17
C GLU A 18 -9.71 -2.30 -7.87
N LEU A 19 -8.71 -1.79 -7.16
CA LEU A 19 -8.93 -0.91 -6.01
C LEU A 19 -9.68 0.37 -6.42
N ARG A 20 -9.28 1.01 -7.54
CA ARG A 20 -10.00 2.17 -8.08
C ARG A 20 -11.43 1.82 -8.48
N ALA A 21 -11.65 0.69 -9.14
CA ALA A 21 -12.99 0.19 -9.48
C ALA A 21 -13.87 -0.06 -8.26
N HIS A 22 -13.26 -0.25 -7.09
CA HIS A 22 -13.93 -0.43 -5.80
C HIS A 22 -14.01 0.83 -4.93
N GLY A 23 -13.68 2.01 -5.47
CA GLY A 23 -13.90 3.31 -4.83
C GLY A 23 -12.78 3.78 -3.91
N PHE A 24 -11.62 3.13 -3.94
CA PHE A 24 -10.42 3.67 -3.31
C PHE A 24 -9.81 4.78 -4.17
N ASP A 25 -9.33 5.83 -3.52
CA ASP A 25 -8.53 6.84 -4.18
C ASP A 25 -7.08 6.36 -4.23
N VAL A 26 -6.63 5.94 -5.41
CA VAL A 26 -5.30 5.32 -5.56
C VAL A 26 -4.46 6.18 -6.50
N GLU A 27 -3.40 6.78 -5.97
CA GLU A 27 -2.30 7.33 -6.76
C GLU A 27 -1.31 6.20 -7.06
N TRP A 28 -0.92 6.04 -8.33
CA TRP A 28 0.07 5.02 -8.71
C TRP A 28 1.33 5.71 -9.21
N VAL A 29 2.39 5.60 -8.43
CA VAL A 29 3.69 6.18 -8.75
C VAL A 29 4.36 5.26 -9.77
N ASN A 30 4.07 5.53 -11.03
CA ASN A 30 4.72 4.88 -12.16
C ASN A 30 5.73 5.86 -12.76
N THR A 31 6.89 5.99 -12.12
CA THR A 31 8.03 6.72 -12.67
C THR A 31 8.62 5.88 -13.79
N GLY A 32 8.09 6.04 -15.01
CA GLY A 32 8.61 5.31 -16.16
C GLY A 32 10.10 5.53 -16.32
N TYR A 33 10.93 4.53 -15.95
CA TYR A 33 12.38 4.39 -16.16
C TYR A 33 13.33 5.56 -15.81
N GLU A 34 12.83 6.75 -15.47
CA GLU A 34 13.64 7.86 -14.97
C GLU A 34 13.66 7.78 -13.45
N SER A 35 14.79 7.27 -12.93
CA SER A 35 15.18 7.22 -11.51
C SER A 35 14.01 6.97 -10.56
N GLY A 36 13.73 5.69 -10.28
CA GLY A 36 12.70 5.28 -9.31
C GLY A 36 12.69 6.19 -8.09
N THR A 37 11.51 6.73 -7.78
CA THR A 37 11.25 7.49 -6.55
C THR A 37 11.83 6.70 -5.38
N SER A 38 12.68 7.33 -4.57
CA SER A 38 13.34 6.59 -3.49
C SER A 38 12.30 6.15 -2.46
N ASP A 39 12.54 5.05 -1.76
CA ASP A 39 11.64 4.58 -0.69
C ASP A 39 11.33 5.70 0.33
N SER A 40 12.31 6.55 0.62
CA SER A 40 12.13 7.72 1.48
C SER A 40 11.14 8.73 0.93
N ASP A 41 11.11 8.95 -0.38
CA ASP A 41 10.18 9.88 -1.02
C ASP A 41 8.74 9.34 -0.96
N HIS A 42 8.56 8.03 -1.21
CA HIS A 42 7.25 7.37 -1.06
C HIS A 42 6.71 7.45 0.37
N LEU A 43 7.58 7.23 1.37
CA LEU A 43 7.23 7.33 2.78
C LEU A 43 6.90 8.78 3.18
N GLN A 44 7.70 9.74 2.71
CA GLN A 44 7.43 11.16 2.95
C GLN A 44 6.10 11.60 2.34
N GLN A 45 5.82 11.19 1.10
CA GLN A 45 4.54 11.49 0.45
C GLN A 45 3.36 10.89 1.23
N SER A 46 3.52 9.68 1.77
CA SER A 46 2.52 9.05 2.67
C SER A 46 2.24 9.90 3.90
N VAL A 47 3.27 10.49 4.53
CA VAL A 47 3.10 11.42 5.67
C VAL A 47 2.36 12.70 5.24
N GLU A 48 2.82 13.34 4.16
CA GLU A 48 2.31 14.64 3.72
C GLU A 48 0.83 14.58 3.31
N THR A 49 0.41 13.46 2.73
CA THR A 49 -0.96 13.24 2.24
C THR A 49 -1.86 12.50 3.23
N GLY A 50 -1.27 11.84 4.24
CA GLY A 50 -1.98 10.89 5.09
C GLY A 50 -2.42 9.62 4.36
N ALA A 51 -1.90 9.36 3.15
CA ALA A 51 -2.27 8.21 2.34
C ALA A 51 -1.51 6.94 2.75
N ILE A 52 -2.18 5.81 2.70
CA ILE A 52 -1.59 4.50 3.00
C ILE A 52 -0.68 4.08 1.84
N LEU A 53 0.56 3.70 2.15
CA LEU A 53 1.48 3.15 1.15
C LEU A 53 1.13 1.68 0.88
N LEU A 54 0.89 1.34 -0.38
CA LEU A 54 0.71 -0.03 -0.85
C LEU A 54 1.96 -0.46 -1.63
N THR A 55 2.55 -1.59 -1.25
CA THR A 55 3.76 -2.12 -1.88
C THR A 55 3.81 -3.65 -1.78
N ASN A 56 4.56 -4.30 -2.68
CA ASN A 56 5.02 -5.70 -2.55
C ASN A 56 6.55 -5.79 -2.42
N ASP A 57 7.23 -4.66 -2.25
CA ASP A 57 8.65 -4.62 -1.95
C ASP A 57 8.87 -4.78 -0.44
N SER A 58 9.36 -5.96 -0.06
CA SER A 58 9.65 -6.31 1.34
C SER A 58 10.79 -5.47 1.95
N ASP A 59 11.60 -4.76 1.16
CA ASP A 59 12.64 -3.91 1.73
C ASP A 59 12.05 -2.75 2.56
N PHE A 60 10.82 -2.32 2.28
CA PHE A 60 10.10 -1.35 3.13
C PHE A 60 9.95 -1.83 4.57
N VAL A 61 9.88 -3.14 4.81
CA VAL A 61 9.84 -3.72 6.18
C VAL A 61 11.13 -3.44 6.94
N ARG A 62 12.27 -3.40 6.25
CA ARG A 62 13.56 -3.13 6.90
C ARG A 62 13.82 -1.63 7.06
N ARG A 63 13.23 -0.83 6.17
CA ARG A 63 13.46 0.61 6.10
C ARG A 63 12.47 1.42 6.90
N HIS A 64 11.27 0.91 7.22
CA HIS A 64 10.28 1.71 7.96
C HIS A 64 10.71 2.05 9.40
N ASP A 65 11.51 1.21 10.05
CA ASP A 65 12.10 1.46 11.38
C ASP A 65 13.11 2.63 11.29
N GLY A 66 12.59 3.86 11.32
CA GLY A 66 13.37 5.09 11.17
C GLY A 66 12.67 6.19 10.36
N TYR A 67 11.52 5.91 9.74
CA TYR A 67 10.77 6.87 8.94
C TYR A 67 9.33 6.97 9.43
N GLU A 68 8.79 8.19 9.45
CA GLU A 68 7.37 8.40 9.66
C GLU A 68 6.59 8.00 8.41
N HIS A 69 5.39 7.44 8.57
CA HIS A 69 4.46 7.12 7.49
C HIS A 69 3.03 6.96 8.02
N ALA A 70 2.03 7.19 7.18
CA ALA A 70 0.61 7.05 7.56
C ALA A 70 0.18 5.57 7.68
N GLY A 71 0.99 4.66 7.17
CA GLY A 71 0.82 3.21 7.28
C GLY A 71 1.23 2.51 6.00
N ILE A 72 1.71 1.28 6.14
CA ILE A 72 2.14 0.47 4.99
C ILE A 72 1.26 -0.78 4.93
N VAL A 73 0.63 -1.01 3.79
CA VAL A 73 0.02 -2.29 3.44
C VAL A 73 0.99 -3.02 2.51
N LEU A 74 1.54 -4.10 3.01
CA LEU A 74 2.48 -4.96 2.29
C LEU A 74 1.77 -6.25 1.88
N TYR A 75 2.02 -6.72 0.66
CA TYR A 75 1.55 -8.03 0.21
C TYR A 75 2.67 -8.83 -0.45
N ASP A 76 2.63 -10.15 -0.31
CA ASP A 76 3.48 -11.05 -1.09
C ASP A 76 2.89 -11.22 -2.49
N ASP A 77 3.72 -11.10 -3.53
CA ASP A 77 3.29 -11.27 -4.92
C ASP A 77 3.09 -12.74 -5.32
N ARG A 78 3.40 -13.69 -4.42
CA ARG A 78 3.28 -15.13 -4.68
C ARG A 78 1.84 -15.61 -4.59
N ASN A 79 1.20 -15.69 -5.77
CA ASN A 79 -0.05 -16.42 -6.05
C ASN A 79 -1.36 -15.87 -5.44
N VAL A 80 -1.40 -14.63 -4.94
CA VAL A 80 -2.69 -14.02 -4.55
C VAL A 80 -3.54 -13.69 -5.77
N SER A 81 -4.80 -14.14 -5.80
CA SER A 81 -5.72 -13.74 -6.86
C SER A 81 -6.16 -12.29 -6.67
N VAL A 82 -6.54 -11.64 -7.77
CA VAL A 82 -7.08 -10.27 -7.76
C VAL A 82 -8.25 -10.11 -6.78
N MET A 83 -9.14 -11.10 -6.73
CA MET A 83 -10.31 -11.06 -5.88
C MET A 83 -9.97 -11.23 -4.39
N GLU A 84 -9.03 -12.12 -4.07
CA GLU A 84 -8.52 -12.28 -2.71
C GLU A 84 -7.82 -11.01 -2.24
N PHE A 85 -6.96 -10.42 -3.08
CA PHE A 85 -6.25 -9.18 -2.79
C PHE A 85 -7.24 -8.05 -2.43
N VAL A 86 -8.25 -7.81 -3.27
CA VAL A 86 -9.25 -6.75 -3.04
C VAL A 86 -10.07 -7.02 -1.78
N ARG A 87 -10.46 -8.28 -1.53
CA ARG A 87 -11.22 -8.65 -0.33
C ARG A 87 -10.40 -8.45 0.94
N ALA A 88 -9.14 -8.88 0.93
CA ALA A 88 -8.21 -8.67 2.02
C ALA A 88 -8.03 -7.16 2.28
N PHE A 89 -7.81 -6.36 1.24
CA PHE A 89 -7.62 -4.91 1.37
C PHE A 89 -8.84 -4.22 2.00
N LYS A 90 -10.04 -4.58 1.57
CA LYS A 90 -11.30 -4.09 2.17
C LYS A 90 -11.47 -4.54 3.62
N ARG A 91 -11.00 -5.74 3.99
CA ARG A 91 -11.04 -6.19 5.39
C ARG A 91 -10.10 -5.36 6.24
N VAL A 92 -8.87 -5.13 5.77
CA VAL A 92 -7.92 -4.28 6.48
C VAL A 92 -8.51 -2.88 6.66
N GLU A 93 -9.03 -2.26 5.59
CA GLU A 93 -9.65 -0.92 5.68
C GLU A 93 -10.83 -0.86 6.65
N ARG A 94 -11.61 -1.93 6.71
CA ARG A 94 -12.78 -2.01 7.59
C ARG A 94 -12.43 -2.24 9.05
N PHE A 95 -11.38 -3.03 9.33
CA PHE A 95 -11.13 -3.55 10.68
C PHE A 95 -9.87 -3.00 11.35
N VAL A 96 -8.96 -2.38 10.60
CA VAL A 96 -7.75 -1.75 11.15
C VAL A 96 -7.95 -0.23 11.18
N PRO A 97 -8.05 0.38 12.38
CA PRO A 97 -8.13 1.82 12.52
C PRO A 97 -6.89 2.53 11.95
N THR A 98 -7.07 3.66 11.30
CA THR A 98 -5.96 4.39 10.66
C THR A 98 -4.88 4.84 11.64
N ASN A 99 -5.23 5.15 12.88
CA ASN A 99 -4.26 5.49 13.93
C ASN A 99 -3.40 4.31 14.39
N GLU A 100 -3.87 3.07 14.19
CA GLU A 100 -3.06 1.87 14.43
C GLU A 100 -2.12 1.57 13.26
N LEU A 101 -2.41 2.10 12.07
CA LEU A 101 -1.55 1.97 10.89
C LEU A 101 -0.38 2.95 10.88
N VAL A 102 -0.52 4.12 11.51
CA VAL A 102 0.55 5.13 11.56
C VAL A 102 1.81 4.51 12.16
N GLY A 103 2.92 4.54 11.41
CA GLY A 103 4.20 3.94 11.80
C GLY A 103 4.22 2.40 11.83
N ASN A 104 3.17 1.72 11.38
CA ASN A 104 3.07 0.26 11.35
C ASN A 104 2.89 -0.31 9.93
N VAL A 105 3.26 -1.58 9.80
CA VAL A 105 3.09 -2.39 8.58
C VAL A 105 2.01 -3.43 8.81
N VAL A 106 1.05 -3.50 7.90
CA VAL A 106 0.08 -4.60 7.84
C VAL A 106 0.40 -5.50 6.65
N TRP A 107 0.54 -6.78 6.95
CA TRP A 107 0.69 -7.84 5.95
C TRP A 107 -0.69 -8.25 5.46
N LEU A 108 -0.99 -7.93 4.20
CA LEU A 108 -2.26 -8.23 3.56
C LEU A 108 -2.54 -9.73 3.48
N ASP A 109 -1.49 -10.54 3.35
CA ASP A 109 -1.55 -12.00 3.29
C ASP A 109 -2.23 -12.62 4.52
N SER A 110 -2.11 -11.97 5.68
CA SER A 110 -2.79 -12.39 6.92
C SER A 110 -4.32 -12.21 6.88
N TRP A 111 -4.84 -11.59 5.82
CA TRP A 111 -6.26 -11.27 5.62
C TRP A 111 -6.87 -11.96 4.39
N VAL A 112 -6.08 -12.75 3.68
CA VAL A 112 -6.49 -13.65 2.60
C VAL A 112 -7.09 -14.93 3.21
N GLU A 113 -8.14 -15.46 2.60
CA GLU A 113 -8.84 -16.71 3.00
C GLU A 113 -8.83 -17.72 1.86
#